data_AF-A0A9D2MLC1-F1
#
_entry.id   AF-A0A9D2MLC1-F1
#
_cell.length_a   1.000
_cell.length_b   1.000
_cell.length_c   1.000
_cell.angle_alpha   90.00
_cell.angle_beta   90.00
_cell.angle_gamma   90.00
#
_symmetry.space_group_name_H-M   'P 1'
#
loop_
_entity.id
_entity.type
_entity.pdbx_description
1 polymer ?
#
loop_
_entity_poly.entity_id
_entity_poly.type
_entity_poly.pdbx_seq_one_letter_code
_entity_poly.pdbx_strand_id
1 'polypeptide(L)'
;MKKRMLSLFCVLALGLTLLPTAALAAQDPVWYIERGWDGSTVTEQTKTVDTCTPIDKTTVTWDGSTTGGWYVASGNVTIDQRVTVTGDVYLILTDGCTLTINGGIQVEEDDSLTIYGQSDQADTMGRLTASINAENATIWDAAIGGSGSKDGGMDGGAVTIHGGFVSAMATLIDEDESTGGNDDESTGGNDEVSTHYAHGAAIGGGGGGGVTADGESFVANGGDGGTVIIYGGVVDAASDGGAAIGGGGGSDV
;
A
#
# COMPACT_ATOMS: atom_id res chain seq x y z
N MET A 1 6.00 -74.86 -10.44
CA MET A 1 5.92 -73.62 -11.25
C MET A 1 6.08 -72.42 -10.32
N LYS A 2 7.31 -71.95 -10.09
CA LYS A 2 7.68 -70.89 -9.14
C LYS A 2 8.59 -69.88 -9.86
N LYS A 3 8.07 -69.03 -10.73
CA LYS A 3 8.91 -68.07 -11.49
C LYS A 3 8.18 -66.79 -11.95
N ARG A 4 7.31 -66.14 -11.16
CA ARG A 4 6.72 -64.84 -11.61
C ARG A 4 6.42 -63.80 -10.51
N MET A 5 6.78 -64.02 -9.24
CA MET A 5 6.37 -63.11 -8.15
C MET A 5 7.50 -62.26 -7.55
N LEU A 6 8.78 -62.54 -7.85
CA LEU A 6 9.90 -61.75 -7.32
C LEU A 6 10.24 -60.51 -8.16
N SER A 7 9.80 -60.45 -9.43
CA SER A 7 10.12 -59.34 -10.33
C SER A 7 9.22 -58.11 -10.09
N LEU A 8 8.08 -58.26 -9.43
CA LEU A 8 7.12 -57.17 -9.25
C LEU A 8 7.40 -56.35 -7.98
N PHE A 9 8.05 -56.94 -6.97
CA PHE A 9 8.44 -56.22 -5.75
C PHE A 9 9.68 -55.32 -5.95
N CYS A 10 10.63 -55.68 -6.83
CA CYS A 10 11.76 -54.80 -7.14
C CYS A 10 11.37 -53.58 -7.99
N VAL A 11 10.32 -53.68 -8.82
CA VAL A 11 9.86 -52.54 -9.64
C VAL A 11 9.06 -51.54 -8.80
N LEU A 12 8.27 -52.00 -7.83
CA LEU A 12 7.53 -51.12 -6.92
C LEU A 12 8.46 -50.41 -5.91
N ALA A 13 9.54 -51.07 -5.47
CA ALA A 13 10.54 -50.48 -4.59
C ALA A 13 11.44 -49.45 -5.29
N LEU A 14 11.72 -49.60 -6.59
CA LEU A 14 12.41 -48.56 -7.38
C LEU A 14 11.47 -47.43 -7.84
N GLY A 15 10.16 -47.68 -7.95
CA GLY A 15 9.18 -46.65 -8.31
C GLY A 15 8.92 -45.61 -7.22
N LEU A 16 9.15 -45.96 -5.94
CA LEU A 16 8.97 -45.04 -4.81
C LEU A 16 10.19 -44.14 -4.53
N THR A 17 11.37 -44.47 -5.05
CA THR A 17 12.58 -43.63 -4.88
C THR A 17 12.84 -42.72 -6.09
N LEU A 18 12.02 -42.83 -7.14
CA LEU A 18 12.05 -42.02 -8.35
C LEU A 18 10.92 -41.00 -8.42
N LEU A 19 10.15 -40.83 -7.34
CA LEU A 19 9.42 -39.58 -7.19
C LEU A 19 10.47 -38.49 -7.05
N PRO A 20 10.48 -37.46 -7.92
CA PRO A 20 11.24 -36.27 -7.59
C PRO A 20 10.69 -35.81 -6.26
N THR A 21 11.48 -35.93 -5.20
CA THR A 21 11.37 -35.01 -4.08
C THR A 21 11.60 -33.66 -4.71
N ALA A 22 10.52 -33.04 -5.18
CA ALA A 22 10.38 -31.60 -5.04
C ALA A 22 10.48 -31.38 -3.53
N ALA A 23 11.72 -31.32 -3.04
CA ALA A 23 12.01 -30.53 -1.88
C ALA A 23 11.54 -29.14 -2.30
N LEU A 24 10.31 -28.80 -1.94
CA LEU A 24 10.00 -27.40 -1.68
C LEU A 24 11.16 -26.95 -0.80
N ALA A 25 12.02 -26.09 -1.33
CA ALA A 25 12.94 -25.38 -0.47
C ALA A 25 12.04 -24.70 0.55
N ALA A 26 11.99 -25.23 1.77
CA ALA A 26 11.30 -24.57 2.85
C ALA A 26 12.00 -23.22 2.98
N GLN A 27 11.31 -22.16 2.57
CA GLN A 27 11.79 -20.82 2.83
C GLN A 27 11.85 -20.67 4.35
N ASP A 28 12.94 -20.10 4.86
CA ASP A 28 13.02 -19.85 6.30
C ASP A 28 11.83 -18.97 6.72
N PRO A 29 11.13 -19.30 7.82
CA PRO A 29 9.99 -18.51 8.27
C PRO A 29 10.38 -17.04 8.45
N VAL A 30 9.51 -16.15 7.98
CA VAL A 30 9.72 -14.71 8.10
C VAL A 30 9.14 -14.26 9.43
N TRP A 31 9.96 -13.65 10.28
CA TRP A 31 9.51 -13.13 11.56
C TRP A 31 9.07 -11.67 11.45
N TYR A 32 8.18 -11.24 12.34
CA TYR A 32 7.66 -9.87 12.41
C TYR A 32 7.24 -9.52 13.84
N ILE A 33 7.08 -8.23 14.14
CA ILE A 33 6.57 -7.75 15.43
C ILE A 33 5.11 -7.38 15.29
N GLU A 34 4.23 -8.10 15.97
CA GLU A 34 2.83 -7.71 16.14
C GLU A 34 2.70 -6.84 17.40
N ARG A 35 1.94 -5.76 17.27
CA ARG A 35 1.64 -4.83 18.36
C ARG A 35 0.14 -4.71 18.62
N GLY A 36 -0.25 -4.47 19.86
CA GLY A 36 -1.64 -4.27 20.22
C GLY A 36 -1.79 -3.29 21.37
N TRP A 37 -3.03 -2.87 21.66
CA TRP A 37 -3.38 -2.04 22.81
C TRP A 37 -4.18 -2.86 23.82
N ASP A 38 -3.69 -2.95 25.06
CA ASP A 38 -4.36 -3.72 26.13
C ASP A 38 -5.33 -2.88 26.98
N GLY A 39 -5.52 -1.60 26.63
CA GLY A 39 -6.27 -0.64 27.44
C GLY A 39 -5.39 0.35 28.22
N SER A 40 -4.08 0.09 28.35
CA SER A 40 -3.15 0.93 29.11
C SER A 40 -1.81 1.17 28.41
N THR A 41 -1.26 0.17 27.72
CA THR A 41 0.04 0.27 27.06
C THR A 41 0.05 -0.46 25.73
N VAL A 42 0.99 -0.08 24.86
CA VAL A 42 1.30 -0.87 23.67
C VAL A 42 1.97 -2.16 24.12
N THR A 43 1.46 -3.28 23.63
CA THR A 43 2.00 -4.64 23.83
C THR A 43 2.68 -5.09 22.55
N GLU A 44 3.71 -5.91 22.67
CA GLU A 44 4.51 -6.39 21.55
C GLU A 44 4.74 -7.91 21.63
N GLN A 45 4.66 -8.58 20.48
CA GLN A 45 4.97 -10.01 20.35
C GLN A 45 5.69 -10.29 19.04
N THR A 46 6.80 -11.03 19.11
CA THR A 46 7.45 -11.57 17.91
C THR A 46 6.68 -12.80 17.42
N LYS A 47 6.33 -12.80 16.15
CA LYS A 47 5.67 -13.91 15.46
C LYS A 47 6.44 -14.32 14.21
N THR A 48 6.05 -15.45 13.64
CA THR A 48 6.60 -15.97 12.38
C THR A 48 5.49 -16.40 11.45
N VAL A 49 5.74 -16.31 10.15
CA VAL A 49 4.89 -16.89 9.10
C VAL A 49 5.75 -17.77 8.20
N ASP A 50 5.26 -18.98 7.91
CA ASP A 50 6.02 -20.00 7.18
C ASP A 50 6.03 -19.76 5.67
N THR A 51 5.07 -19.01 5.14
CA THR A 51 4.95 -18.78 3.69
C THR A 51 4.43 -17.37 3.43
N CYS A 52 5.14 -16.64 2.57
CA CYS A 52 4.75 -15.32 2.08
C CYS A 52 5.01 -15.24 0.58
N THR A 53 4.31 -14.36 -0.11
CA THR A 53 4.63 -13.96 -1.47
C THR A 53 5.74 -12.89 -1.44
N PRO A 54 6.95 -13.16 -1.98
CA PRO A 54 7.98 -12.15 -2.08
C PRO A 54 7.54 -11.04 -3.05
N ILE A 55 7.74 -9.79 -2.65
CA ILE A 55 7.45 -8.65 -3.52
C ILE A 55 8.62 -8.42 -4.46
N ASP A 56 8.31 -8.32 -5.76
CA ASP A 56 9.18 -7.77 -6.79
C ASP A 56 8.49 -6.62 -7.53
N LYS A 57 9.21 -6.00 -8.48
CA LYS A 57 8.72 -4.86 -9.27
C LYS A 57 7.44 -5.12 -10.07
N THR A 58 7.04 -6.38 -10.26
CA THR A 58 5.85 -6.79 -11.01
C THR A 58 4.68 -7.18 -10.11
N THR A 59 4.88 -7.17 -8.79
CA THR A 59 3.88 -7.59 -7.81
C THR A 59 2.88 -6.47 -7.52
N VAL A 60 2.02 -6.19 -8.51
CA VAL A 60 1.06 -5.06 -8.50
C VAL A 60 -0.34 -5.42 -7.98
N THR A 61 -0.57 -6.68 -7.66
CA THR A 61 -1.83 -7.15 -7.06
C THR A 61 -1.52 -7.93 -5.79
N TRP A 62 -2.03 -7.44 -4.67
CA TRP A 62 -1.93 -8.08 -3.38
C TRP A 62 -3.31 -8.63 -3.00
N ASP A 63 -3.46 -9.96 -3.03
CA ASP A 63 -4.74 -10.64 -2.86
C ASP A 63 -4.70 -11.48 -1.58
N GLY A 64 -5.64 -11.24 -0.67
CA GLY A 64 -5.77 -11.94 0.61
C GLY A 64 -5.97 -13.46 0.47
N SER A 65 -6.40 -13.94 -0.70
CA SER A 65 -6.49 -15.36 -1.01
C SER A 65 -5.16 -16.00 -1.44
N THR A 66 -4.18 -15.19 -1.84
CA THR A 66 -2.84 -15.65 -2.26
C THR A 66 -1.93 -15.78 -1.04
N THR A 67 -1.47 -16.99 -0.75
CA THR A 67 -0.56 -17.25 0.39
C THR A 67 -1.13 -16.75 1.73
N GLY A 68 -2.46 -16.78 1.88
CA GLY A 68 -3.15 -16.24 3.06
C GLY A 68 -2.97 -14.73 3.26
N GLY A 69 -2.71 -13.99 2.18
CA GLY A 69 -2.55 -12.54 2.18
C GLY A 69 -1.18 -12.04 2.63
N TRP A 70 -0.22 -12.93 2.88
CA TRP A 70 1.11 -12.53 3.35
C TRP A 70 2.04 -12.16 2.21
N TYR A 71 2.57 -10.94 2.27
CA TYR A 71 3.57 -10.39 1.37
C TYR A 71 4.81 -9.95 2.15
N VAL A 72 5.99 -10.14 1.57
CA VAL A 72 7.27 -9.77 2.21
C VAL A 72 8.12 -8.93 1.27
N ALA A 73 8.54 -7.76 1.75
CA ALA A 73 9.51 -6.91 1.08
C ALA A 73 10.92 -7.21 1.62
N SER A 74 11.87 -7.48 0.71
CA SER A 74 13.26 -7.76 1.05
C SER A 74 14.20 -7.04 0.08
N GLY A 75 15.24 -6.39 0.62
CA GLY A 75 16.13 -5.54 -0.16
C GLY A 75 15.43 -4.30 -0.72
N ASN A 76 15.90 -3.80 -1.86
CA ASN A 76 15.37 -2.59 -2.49
C ASN A 76 14.51 -2.97 -3.69
N VAL A 77 13.22 -2.63 -3.63
CA VAL A 77 12.24 -2.89 -4.68
C VAL A 77 11.49 -1.61 -5.01
N THR A 78 11.36 -1.33 -6.31
CA THR A 78 10.53 -0.23 -6.82
C THR A 78 9.45 -0.82 -7.71
N ILE A 79 8.20 -0.48 -7.43
CA ILE A 79 7.02 -0.77 -8.26
C ILE A 79 6.55 0.56 -8.84
N ASP A 80 6.56 0.68 -10.16
CA ASP A 80 6.22 1.94 -10.82
C ASP A 80 4.70 2.15 -10.97
N GLN A 81 3.92 1.08 -10.77
CA GLN A 81 2.47 1.09 -10.93
C GLN A 81 1.77 1.18 -9.57
N ARG A 82 0.50 1.61 -9.59
CA ARG A 82 -0.39 1.51 -8.44
C ARG A 82 -0.59 0.04 -8.07
N VAL A 83 -0.43 -0.28 -6.79
CA VAL A 83 -0.70 -1.62 -6.27
C VAL A 83 -2.16 -1.72 -5.87
N THR A 84 -2.84 -2.80 -6.23
CA THR A 84 -4.22 -3.08 -5.78
C THR A 84 -4.24 -4.12 -4.67
N VAL A 85 -4.86 -3.78 -3.54
CA VAL A 85 -5.18 -4.72 -2.45
C VAL A 85 -6.59 -5.27 -2.67
N THR A 86 -6.80 -6.55 -2.36
CA THR A 86 -8.14 -7.17 -2.32
C THR A 86 -8.20 -8.16 -1.16
N GLY A 87 -9.24 -8.07 -0.34
CA GLY A 87 -9.38 -8.82 0.91
C GLY A 87 -8.38 -8.38 1.98
N ASP A 88 -8.02 -9.32 2.86
CA ASP A 88 -7.09 -9.06 3.96
C ASP A 88 -5.63 -9.31 3.56
N VAL A 89 -4.82 -8.25 3.54
CA VAL A 89 -3.40 -8.31 3.17
C VAL A 89 -2.49 -7.92 4.33
N TYR A 90 -1.38 -8.65 4.47
CA TYR A 90 -0.38 -8.52 5.51
C TYR A 90 1.00 -8.32 4.89
N LEU A 91 1.59 -7.15 5.05
CA LEU A 91 2.91 -6.79 4.53
C LEU A 91 3.96 -6.87 5.64
N ILE A 92 5.03 -7.64 5.43
CA ILE A 92 6.22 -7.62 6.29
C ILE A 92 7.33 -6.82 5.60
N LEU A 93 7.77 -5.74 6.27
CA LEU A 93 8.96 -4.98 5.93
C LEU A 93 10.16 -5.55 6.69
N THR A 94 10.99 -6.32 5.98
CA THR A 94 12.21 -6.87 6.59
C THR A 94 13.22 -5.77 6.93
N ASP A 95 14.03 -5.98 7.96
CA ASP A 95 15.06 -5.02 8.34
C ASP A 95 16.00 -4.73 7.16
N GLY A 96 16.24 -3.44 6.91
CA GLY A 96 17.08 -2.93 5.82
C GLY A 96 16.40 -2.90 4.45
N CYS A 97 15.13 -3.31 4.32
CA CYS A 97 14.42 -3.22 3.05
C CYS A 97 13.97 -1.79 2.73
N THR A 98 13.83 -1.49 1.44
CA THR A 98 13.15 -0.30 0.93
C THR A 98 12.19 -0.73 -0.17
N LEU A 99 10.90 -0.61 0.08
CA LEU A 99 9.83 -0.81 -0.90
C LEU A 99 9.29 0.57 -1.30
N THR A 100 9.48 0.92 -2.56
CA THR A 100 8.95 2.16 -3.16
C THR A 100 7.85 1.83 -4.15
N ILE A 101 6.70 2.49 -4.02
CA ILE A 101 5.53 2.31 -4.89
C ILE A 101 5.12 3.68 -5.44
N ASN A 102 5.44 3.93 -6.71
CA ASN A 102 5.30 5.25 -7.34
C ASN A 102 3.87 5.58 -7.79
N GLY A 103 2.93 4.63 -7.71
CA GLY A 103 1.51 4.85 -7.97
C GLY A 103 0.61 4.71 -6.74
N GLY A 104 1.18 4.64 -5.54
CA GLY A 104 0.45 4.39 -4.30
C GLY A 104 -0.12 2.97 -4.18
N ILE A 105 -0.88 2.73 -3.12
CA ILE A 105 -1.53 1.45 -2.80
C ILE A 105 -3.03 1.69 -2.68
N GLN A 106 -3.81 1.05 -3.55
CA GLN A 106 -5.26 1.05 -3.48
C GLN A 106 -5.74 0.10 -2.40
N VAL A 107 -6.45 0.63 -1.41
CA VAL A 107 -7.15 -0.12 -0.36
C VAL A 107 -8.54 0.51 -0.25
N GLU A 108 -9.55 -0.11 -0.87
CA GLU A 108 -10.92 0.40 -0.89
C GLU A 108 -11.74 -0.13 0.30
N GLU A 109 -12.96 0.37 0.45
CA GLU A 109 -13.94 -0.18 1.39
C GLU A 109 -14.00 -1.72 1.28
N ASP A 110 -14.13 -2.38 2.43
CA ASP A 110 -14.09 -3.84 2.60
C ASP A 110 -12.72 -4.53 2.43
N ASP A 111 -11.67 -3.83 1.97
CA ASP A 111 -10.29 -4.34 1.91
C ASP A 111 -9.45 -3.90 3.12
N SER A 112 -8.37 -4.64 3.41
CA SER A 112 -7.46 -4.29 4.51
C SER A 112 -5.99 -4.47 4.19
N LEU A 113 -5.17 -3.53 4.68
CA LEU A 113 -3.71 -3.60 4.63
C LEU A 113 -3.14 -3.47 6.05
N THR A 114 -2.47 -4.54 6.49
CA THR A 114 -1.75 -4.58 7.76
C THR A 114 -0.25 -4.61 7.51
N ILE A 115 0.50 -3.66 8.07
CA ILE A 115 1.94 -3.49 7.85
C ILE A 115 2.70 -3.83 9.13
N TYR A 116 3.69 -4.71 9.01
CA TYR A 116 4.59 -5.11 10.09
C TYR A 116 6.03 -4.72 9.78
N GLY A 117 6.76 -4.33 10.83
CA GLY A 117 8.21 -4.20 10.81
C GLY A 117 8.88 -5.31 11.61
N GLN A 118 10.18 -5.47 11.39
CA GLN A 118 11.06 -6.32 12.20
C GLN A 118 11.74 -5.54 13.33
N SER A 119 11.93 -4.24 13.20
CA SER A 119 12.49 -3.39 14.24
C SER A 119 11.92 -1.96 14.21
N ASP A 120 12.11 -1.22 15.30
CA ASP A 120 11.87 0.23 15.36
C ASP A 120 13.17 1.04 15.37
N GLN A 121 14.30 0.40 15.05
CA GLN A 121 15.58 1.09 14.99
C GLN A 121 15.62 1.91 13.69
N ALA A 122 15.70 3.23 13.78
CA ALA A 122 15.61 4.12 12.63
C ALA A 122 16.57 3.78 11.48
N ASP A 123 17.77 3.28 11.81
CA ASP A 123 18.80 2.92 10.84
C ASP A 123 18.58 1.56 10.16
N THR A 124 17.74 0.69 10.71
CA THR A 124 17.56 -0.68 10.22
C THR A 124 16.12 -1.06 9.93
N MET A 125 15.13 -0.32 10.39
CA MET A 125 13.73 -0.67 10.13
C MET A 125 13.44 -0.69 8.63
N GLY A 126 12.69 -1.69 8.18
CA GLY A 126 12.22 -1.75 6.80
C GLY A 126 11.34 -0.56 6.47
N ARG A 127 11.40 -0.11 5.21
CA ARG A 127 10.78 1.14 4.76
C ARG A 127 9.80 0.90 3.63
N LEU A 128 8.58 1.42 3.77
CA LEU A 128 7.59 1.58 2.70
C LEU A 128 7.50 3.06 2.33
N THR A 129 7.58 3.36 1.04
CA THR A 129 7.25 4.67 0.49
C THR A 129 6.20 4.48 -0.60
N ALA A 130 4.99 4.96 -0.34
CA ALA A 130 3.90 5.01 -1.30
C ALA A 130 3.66 6.48 -1.66
N SER A 131 3.72 6.80 -2.94
CA SER A 131 3.52 8.17 -3.42
C SER A 131 2.57 8.20 -4.60
N ILE A 132 1.73 9.23 -4.64
CA ILE A 132 0.97 9.63 -5.83
C ILE A 132 1.72 10.80 -6.43
N ASN A 133 2.03 10.71 -7.71
CA ASN A 133 2.50 11.84 -8.50
C ASN A 133 1.70 11.92 -9.81
N ALA A 134 1.71 13.10 -10.43
CA ALA A 134 0.92 13.38 -11.63
C ALA A 134 1.28 12.49 -12.84
N GLU A 135 2.44 11.82 -12.82
CA GLU A 135 2.89 10.95 -13.91
C GLU A 135 2.34 9.53 -13.82
N ASN A 136 2.06 9.03 -12.59
CA ASN A 136 1.82 7.61 -12.35
C ASN A 136 0.45 7.27 -11.74
N ALA A 137 -0.30 8.26 -11.25
CA ALA A 137 -1.64 8.07 -10.71
C ALA A 137 -2.48 9.36 -10.85
N THR A 138 -3.79 9.24 -10.61
CA THR A 138 -4.63 10.44 -10.61
C THR A 138 -4.45 11.18 -9.30
N ILE A 139 -4.43 12.51 -9.34
CA ILE A 139 -4.19 13.36 -8.15
C ILE A 139 -5.25 13.18 -7.05
N TRP A 140 -6.39 12.59 -7.42
CA TRP A 140 -7.49 12.25 -6.52
C TRP A 140 -7.22 10.98 -5.72
N ASP A 141 -6.30 10.10 -6.12
CA ASP A 141 -6.06 8.85 -5.40
C ASP A 141 -5.38 9.13 -4.06
N ALA A 142 -5.75 8.36 -3.03
CA ALA A 142 -4.95 8.32 -1.80
C ALA A 142 -3.63 7.59 -2.06
N ALA A 143 -2.55 8.00 -1.36
CA ALA A 143 -1.27 7.31 -1.47
C ALA A 143 -1.31 5.90 -0.87
N ILE A 144 -2.06 5.71 0.21
CA ILE A 144 -2.49 4.41 0.71
C ILE A 144 -3.98 4.50 1.03
N GLY A 145 -4.84 3.91 0.21
CA GLY A 145 -6.28 3.86 0.46
C GLY A 145 -7.14 4.03 -0.79
N GLY A 146 -8.26 4.74 -0.64
CA GLY A 146 -9.31 4.86 -1.64
C GLY A 146 -8.87 5.51 -2.94
N SER A 147 -9.48 5.09 -4.05
CA SER A 147 -9.33 5.74 -5.35
C SER A 147 -10.15 7.03 -5.39
N GLY A 148 -9.75 7.99 -6.23
CA GLY A 148 -10.50 9.24 -6.36
C GLY A 148 -10.84 9.63 -7.79
N SER A 149 -11.74 10.59 -7.95
CA SER A 149 -12.13 11.08 -9.27
C SER A 149 -12.82 12.44 -9.23
N LYS A 150 -12.99 13.06 -10.40
CA LYS A 150 -13.85 14.24 -10.57
C LYS A 150 -15.32 14.02 -10.16
N ASP A 151 -15.79 12.77 -10.15
CA ASP A 151 -17.18 12.42 -9.84
C ASP A 151 -17.38 12.06 -8.36
N GLY A 152 -16.28 11.98 -7.59
CA GLY A 152 -16.27 11.64 -6.17
C GLY A 152 -15.11 10.73 -5.78
N GLY A 153 -14.78 10.75 -4.50
CA GLY A 153 -13.79 9.87 -3.89
C GLY A 153 -14.41 8.57 -3.39
N MET A 154 -13.65 7.47 -3.50
CA MET A 154 -13.99 6.19 -2.87
C MET A 154 -13.46 6.17 -1.44
N ASP A 155 -14.20 5.49 -0.56
CA ASP A 155 -13.83 5.32 0.83
C ASP A 155 -12.57 4.44 0.96
N GLY A 156 -11.71 4.79 1.90
CA GLY A 156 -10.53 4.01 2.23
C GLY A 156 -10.89 2.77 3.03
N GLY A 157 -10.19 1.68 2.75
CA GLY A 157 -10.24 0.45 3.55
C GLY A 157 -9.52 0.57 4.89
N ALA A 158 -9.40 -0.55 5.60
CA ALA A 158 -8.73 -0.59 6.88
C ALA A 158 -7.20 -0.62 6.73
N VAL A 159 -6.48 0.31 7.35
CA VAL A 159 -5.01 0.34 7.38
C VAL A 159 -4.52 0.19 8.81
N THR A 160 -3.74 -0.86 9.08
CA THR A 160 -3.13 -1.10 10.39
C THR A 160 -1.61 -1.11 10.29
N ILE A 161 -0.92 -0.33 11.11
CA ILE A 161 0.55 -0.25 11.12
C ILE A 161 1.05 -0.72 12.48
N HIS A 162 1.69 -1.89 12.49
CA HIS A 162 2.37 -2.43 13.66
C HIS A 162 3.81 -1.95 13.76
N GLY A 163 4.49 -1.62 12.66
CA GLY A 163 5.88 -1.15 12.72
C GLY A 163 6.51 -0.87 11.36
N GLY A 164 7.81 -0.56 11.37
CA GLY A 164 8.55 -0.10 10.20
C GLY A 164 8.45 1.42 9.99
N PHE A 165 9.05 1.89 8.91
CA PHE A 165 8.90 3.26 8.42
C PHE A 165 7.88 3.26 7.28
N VAL A 166 6.78 3.99 7.44
CA VAL A 166 5.74 4.13 6.41
C VAL A 166 5.66 5.60 6.00
N SER A 167 6.01 5.89 4.76
CA SER A 167 5.84 7.20 4.15
C SER A 167 4.74 7.12 3.10
N ALA A 168 3.68 7.91 3.29
CA ALA A 168 2.58 8.05 2.35
C ALA A 168 2.50 9.51 1.90
N MET A 169 2.62 9.77 0.60
CA MET A 169 2.65 11.13 0.05
C MET A 169 1.66 11.26 -1.10
N ALA A 170 0.59 12.03 -0.87
CA ALA A 170 -0.37 12.43 -1.89
C ALA A 170 -0.17 13.93 -2.21
N THR A 171 1.04 14.27 -2.64
CA THR A 171 1.47 15.64 -2.92
C THR A 171 1.80 15.81 -4.39
N LEU A 172 1.46 16.95 -4.97
CA LEU A 172 1.99 17.33 -6.27
C LEU A 172 3.46 17.70 -6.07
N ILE A 173 4.36 16.88 -6.61
CA ILE A 173 5.70 17.36 -6.89
C ILE A 173 5.55 18.26 -8.11
N ASP A 174 5.16 19.52 -7.90
CA ASP A 174 5.28 20.54 -8.94
C ASP A 174 6.79 20.72 -9.19
N GLU A 175 7.33 20.03 -10.19
CA GLU A 175 8.60 20.43 -10.80
C GLU A 175 8.46 21.73 -11.63
N ASP A 176 7.29 22.37 -11.61
CA ASP A 176 7.01 23.60 -12.32
C ASP A 176 6.17 24.57 -11.49
N GLU A 177 6.83 25.38 -10.64
CA GLU A 177 6.35 26.73 -10.26
C GLU A 177 6.27 27.65 -11.52
N SER A 178 5.67 27.19 -12.63
CA SER A 178 5.44 28.02 -13.82
C SER A 178 4.11 27.73 -14.52
N THR A 179 3.03 27.62 -13.74
CA THR A 179 1.82 28.35 -14.18
C THR A 179 1.97 29.80 -13.75
N GLY A 180 2.78 30.51 -14.52
CA GLY A 180 2.93 31.95 -14.41
C GLY A 180 1.56 32.60 -14.34
N GLY A 181 1.24 33.14 -13.17
CA GLY A 181 0.24 34.20 -13.08
C GLY A 181 0.73 35.30 -14.01
N ASN A 182 0.07 35.44 -15.17
CA ASN A 182 0.12 36.69 -15.90
C ASN A 182 -0.38 37.75 -14.92
N ASP A 183 0.55 38.57 -14.48
CA ASP A 183 0.37 39.90 -13.93
C ASP A 183 -0.24 40.83 -15.00
N ASP A 184 -1.41 40.45 -15.54
CA ASP A 184 -2.19 41.35 -16.39
C ASP A 184 -3.37 41.91 -15.58
N GLU A 185 -3.23 43.19 -15.25
CA GLU A 185 -4.23 43.99 -14.56
C GLU A 185 -5.60 43.90 -15.26
N SER A 186 -6.56 43.19 -14.68
CA SER A 186 -7.97 43.42 -15.02
C SER A 186 -8.92 43.11 -13.87
N THR A 187 -9.16 44.15 -13.07
CA THR A 187 -10.43 44.52 -12.44
C THR A 187 -11.10 43.55 -11.45
N GLY A 188 -10.88 43.84 -10.16
CA GLY A 188 -12.00 43.97 -9.21
C GLY A 188 -12.83 42.73 -8.94
N GLY A 189 -12.19 41.68 -8.42
CA GLY A 189 -12.83 40.52 -7.84
C GLY A 189 -11.82 39.84 -6.92
N ASN A 190 -12.25 39.45 -5.76
CA ASN A 190 -11.57 38.57 -4.81
C ASN A 190 -11.34 37.17 -5.42
N ASP A 191 -10.54 37.06 -6.47
CA ASP A 191 -10.06 35.77 -6.97
C ASP A 191 -8.75 35.45 -6.25
N GLU A 192 -8.90 34.88 -5.05
CA GLU A 192 -7.98 33.82 -4.68
C GLU A 192 -8.01 32.83 -5.84
N VAL A 193 -6.89 32.67 -6.55
CA VAL A 193 -6.62 31.46 -7.33
C VAL A 193 -6.50 30.34 -6.30
N SER A 194 -7.66 29.91 -5.80
CA SER A 194 -7.79 28.91 -4.77
C SER A 194 -7.53 27.58 -5.45
N THR A 195 -6.43 26.95 -5.04
CA THR A 195 -5.96 25.61 -5.39
C THR A 195 -7.07 24.58 -5.14
N HIS A 196 -8.02 24.45 -6.06
CA HIS A 196 -9.17 23.55 -5.99
C HIS A 196 -8.83 22.11 -6.43
N TYR A 197 -7.67 21.58 -6.04
CA TYR A 197 -7.40 20.17 -6.28
C TYR A 197 -7.91 19.36 -5.09
N ALA A 198 -8.99 18.61 -5.33
CA ALA A 198 -9.53 17.66 -4.36
C ALA A 198 -8.61 16.43 -4.32
N HIS A 199 -7.53 16.49 -3.54
CA HIS A 199 -6.58 15.39 -3.43
C HIS A 199 -7.09 14.25 -2.57
N GLY A 200 -6.61 13.04 -2.84
CA GLY A 200 -6.74 11.93 -1.90
C GLY A 200 -5.98 12.19 -0.60
N ALA A 201 -6.36 11.49 0.46
CA ALA A 201 -5.60 11.49 1.69
C ALA A 201 -4.19 10.88 1.48
N ALA A 202 -3.25 11.17 2.37
CA ALA A 202 -2.00 10.40 2.36
C ALA A 202 -2.30 8.94 2.74
N ILE A 203 -3.04 8.74 3.83
CA ILE A 203 -3.60 7.44 4.22
C ILE A 203 -5.11 7.59 4.48
N GLY A 204 -5.94 6.91 3.68
CA GLY A 204 -7.39 6.91 3.86
C GLY A 204 -8.17 7.10 2.56
N GLY A 205 -9.08 8.08 2.51
CA GLY A 205 -10.07 8.20 1.43
C GLY A 205 -9.53 8.90 0.18
N GLY A 206 -10.08 8.55 -0.98
CA GLY A 206 -9.80 9.25 -2.24
C GLY A 206 -10.47 10.62 -2.30
N GLY A 207 -9.92 11.54 -3.08
CA GLY A 207 -10.45 12.87 -3.33
C GLY A 207 -11.58 12.91 -4.36
N GLY A 208 -12.38 13.97 -4.31
CA GLY A 208 -13.57 14.15 -5.14
C GLY A 208 -13.73 15.57 -5.72
N GLY A 209 -13.93 15.66 -7.03
CA GLY A 209 -14.25 16.93 -7.71
C GLY A 209 -13.01 17.80 -7.94
N GLY A 210 -13.12 19.10 -7.72
CA GLY A 210 -12.04 20.06 -7.95
C GLY A 210 -11.96 20.57 -9.38
N VAL A 211 -10.86 21.25 -9.72
CA VAL A 211 -10.62 21.83 -11.05
C VAL A 211 -9.63 20.96 -11.82
N THR A 212 -9.99 20.57 -13.03
CA THR A 212 -9.09 19.82 -13.93
C THR A 212 -8.07 20.73 -14.62
N ALA A 213 -7.05 20.15 -15.25
CA ALA A 213 -6.00 20.90 -15.94
C ALA A 213 -6.51 21.81 -17.08
N ASP A 214 -7.68 21.52 -17.65
CA ASP A 214 -8.37 22.34 -18.66
C ASP A 214 -9.28 23.43 -18.05
N GLY A 215 -9.30 23.57 -16.72
CA GLY A 215 -10.02 24.62 -15.99
C GLY A 215 -11.49 24.31 -15.74
N GLU A 216 -11.95 23.09 -16.04
CA GLU A 216 -13.32 22.67 -15.75
C GLU A 216 -13.47 22.36 -14.25
N SER A 217 -14.52 22.91 -13.64
CA SER A 217 -14.80 22.74 -12.21
C SER A 217 -15.83 21.64 -12.00
N PHE A 218 -15.52 20.72 -11.09
CA PHE A 218 -16.36 19.61 -10.67
C PHE A 218 -16.63 19.73 -9.18
N VAL A 219 -17.87 19.43 -8.78
CA VAL A 219 -18.30 19.46 -7.39
C VAL A 219 -18.58 18.02 -6.99
N ALA A 220 -17.77 17.49 -6.07
CA ALA A 220 -17.99 16.18 -5.49
C ALA A 220 -17.35 16.08 -4.09
N ASN A 221 -17.81 15.10 -3.33
CA ASN A 221 -17.24 14.77 -2.02
C ASN A 221 -16.05 13.83 -2.19
N GLY A 222 -15.04 14.00 -1.34
CA GLY A 222 -14.05 12.95 -1.10
C GLY A 222 -14.65 11.77 -0.35
N GLY A 223 -13.97 10.64 -0.41
CA GLY A 223 -14.32 9.43 0.32
C GLY A 223 -13.90 9.50 1.79
N ASP A 224 -14.57 8.70 2.62
CA ASP A 224 -14.26 8.54 4.03
C ASP A 224 -12.89 7.88 4.22
N GLY A 225 -12.21 8.20 5.32
CA GLY A 225 -10.84 7.75 5.58
C GLY A 225 -10.68 6.28 5.91
N GLY A 226 -11.79 5.55 6.09
CA GLY A 226 -11.75 4.22 6.66
C GLY A 226 -11.24 4.21 8.11
N THR A 227 -10.79 3.04 8.54
CA THR A 227 -10.16 2.87 9.85
C THR A 227 -8.64 2.83 9.71
N VAL A 228 -7.95 3.76 10.36
CA VAL A 228 -6.48 3.75 10.44
C VAL A 228 -6.03 3.54 11.88
N ILE A 229 -5.24 2.50 12.12
CA ILE A 229 -4.69 2.15 13.45
C ILE A 229 -3.17 2.11 13.37
N ILE A 230 -2.49 2.86 14.24
CA ILE A 230 -1.03 2.89 14.32
C ILE A 230 -0.63 2.46 15.72
N TYR A 231 0.01 1.30 15.83
CA TYR A 231 0.51 0.77 17.09
C TYR A 231 2.00 1.07 17.33
N GLY A 232 2.78 1.30 16.29
CA GLY A 232 4.21 1.55 16.39
C GLY A 232 4.88 1.90 15.05
N GLY A 233 6.21 1.97 15.07
CA GLY A 233 6.99 2.44 13.93
C GLY A 233 7.00 3.96 13.78
N VAL A 234 7.34 4.42 12.58
CA VAL A 234 7.31 5.83 12.19
C VAL A 234 6.39 5.97 10.98
N VAL A 235 5.45 6.92 11.06
CA VAL A 235 4.53 7.23 9.96
C VAL A 235 4.75 8.68 9.55
N ASP A 236 5.10 8.87 8.28
CA ASP A 236 5.19 10.16 7.61
C ASP A 236 4.05 10.24 6.58
N ALA A 237 3.13 11.18 6.78
CA ALA A 237 1.89 11.25 6.01
C ALA A 237 1.63 12.70 5.61
N ALA A 238 1.57 12.96 4.32
CA ALA A 238 1.36 14.29 3.76
C ALA A 238 0.42 14.25 2.54
N SER A 239 -0.52 15.19 2.49
CA SER A 239 -1.40 15.45 1.35
C SER A 239 -1.61 16.95 1.20
N ASP A 240 -1.70 17.43 -0.04
CA ASP A 240 -1.86 18.86 -0.35
C ASP A 240 -3.31 19.34 -0.22
N GLY A 241 -4.30 18.44 -0.41
CA GLY A 241 -5.72 18.79 -0.37
C GLY A 241 -6.61 17.83 0.42
N GLY A 242 -6.16 16.60 0.66
CA GLY A 242 -6.82 15.64 1.53
C GLY A 242 -6.26 15.68 2.95
N ALA A 243 -6.82 14.86 3.85
CA ALA A 243 -6.22 14.69 5.16
C ALA A 243 -4.84 13.99 5.04
N ALA A 244 -3.92 14.30 5.96
CA ALA A 244 -2.71 13.47 6.10
C ALA A 244 -3.10 12.01 6.42
N ILE A 245 -4.00 11.82 7.39
CA ILE A 245 -4.64 10.54 7.70
C ILE A 245 -6.13 10.82 7.91
N GLY A 246 -6.99 10.25 7.07
CA GLY A 246 -8.43 10.51 7.11
C GLY A 246 -9.08 10.53 5.73
N GLY A 247 -10.18 11.27 5.59
CA GLY A 247 -10.92 11.37 4.33
C GLY A 247 -10.17 12.15 3.26
N GLY A 248 -10.55 11.91 2.00
CA GLY A 248 -10.06 12.67 0.87
C GLY A 248 -10.68 14.07 0.82
N GLY A 249 -10.01 14.98 0.11
CA GLY A 249 -10.51 16.33 -0.14
C GLY A 249 -11.76 16.29 -1.01
N GLY A 250 -12.73 17.15 -0.70
CA GLY A 250 -13.89 17.43 -1.54
C GLY A 250 -13.84 18.87 -2.06
N SER A 251 -14.80 19.22 -2.91
CA SER A 251 -14.98 20.58 -3.42
C SER A 251 -16.38 21.08 -3.11
N ASP A 252 -16.47 22.27 -2.52
CA ASP A 252 -17.72 22.99 -2.26
C ASP A 252 -17.91 24.11 -3.31
N VAL A 253 -19.18 24.53 -3.52
CA VAL A 253 -19.57 25.67 -4.37
C VAL A 253 -19.44 27.02 -3.66
#